data_AF-A0A143XF51-F1
#
_entry.id   AF-A0A143XF51-F1
#
_cell.length_a   1.000
_cell.length_b   1.000
_cell.length_c   1.000
_cell.angle_alpha   90.00
_cell.angle_beta   90.00
_cell.angle_gamma   90.00
#
_symmetry.space_group_name_H-M   'P 1'
#
loop_
_entity.id
_entity.type
_entity.pdbx_description
1 polymer ?
#
loop_
_entity_poly.entity_id
_entity_poly.type
_entity_poly.pdbx_seq_one_letter_code
_entity_poly.pdbx_strand_id
1 'polypeptide(L)'
;MNYIQELNYFERWLETNHLSSVSQLLWYKLISINNRSNWSEWIQVDNQRLKAMIQVSRDDTFIKIRNELIQAGLIEYQKGKKGCPSKYHFVSFTCIYGRNNVGENGVQNVEEIVGESVSIYKQSKNNKKRY
;
A
#
# COMPACT_ATOMS: atom_id res chain seq x y z
N MET A 1 0.14 -14.37 3.79
CA MET A 1 0.40 -13.66 2.51
C MET A 1 1.53 -14.35 1.77
N ASN A 2 1.62 -14.21 0.45
CA ASN A 2 2.70 -14.78 -0.37
C ASN A 2 3.53 -13.63 -0.97
N TYR A 3 4.83 -13.61 -0.68
CA TYR A 3 5.72 -12.51 -1.07
C TYR A 3 5.79 -12.31 -2.58
N ILE A 4 6.01 -13.38 -3.34
CA ILE A 4 6.19 -13.31 -4.79
C ILE A 4 4.89 -12.89 -5.48
N GLN A 5 3.74 -13.37 -4.99
CA GLN A 5 2.45 -12.96 -5.55
C GLN A 5 2.17 -11.47 -5.32
N GLU A 6 2.45 -10.95 -4.13
CA GLU A 6 2.28 -9.51 -3.84
C GLU A 6 3.16 -8.63 -4.74
N LEU A 7 4.41 -9.06 -5.01
CA LEU A 7 5.26 -8.37 -5.98
C LEU A 7 4.65 -8.36 -7.38
N ASN A 8 4.23 -9.52 -7.88
CA ASN A 8 3.64 -9.64 -9.21
C ASN A 8 2.34 -8.82 -9.35
N TYR A 9 1.51 -8.80 -8.31
CA TYR A 9 0.30 -7.98 -8.32
C TYR A 9 0.60 -6.48 -8.30
N PHE A 10 1.64 -6.05 -7.59
CA PHE A 10 2.06 -4.66 -7.58
C PHE A 10 2.59 -4.23 -8.95
N GLU A 11 3.43 -5.03 -9.61
CA GLU A 11 3.89 -4.75 -10.98
C GLU A 11 2.70 -4.58 -11.93
N ARG A 12 1.74 -5.51 -11.87
CA ARG A 12 0.53 -5.43 -12.69
C ARG A 12 -0.32 -4.21 -12.36
N TRP A 13 -0.42 -3.83 -11.09
CA TRP A 13 -1.14 -2.64 -10.67
C TRP A 13 -0.50 -1.37 -11.26
N LEU A 14 0.84 -1.32 -11.38
CA LEU A 14 1.58 -0.20 -11.99
C LEU A 14 1.36 -0.06 -13.50
N GLU A 15 0.88 -1.09 -14.21
CA GLU A 15 0.55 -1.00 -15.64
C GLU A 15 -0.60 -0.02 -15.92
N THR A 16 -1.49 0.17 -14.93
CA THR A 16 -2.72 0.99 -15.07
C THR A 16 -2.79 2.15 -14.09
N ASN A 17 -1.87 2.21 -13.12
CA ASN A 17 -1.83 3.24 -12.09
C ASN A 17 -0.45 3.87 -11.99
N HIS A 18 -0.41 5.15 -11.60
CA HIS A 18 0.83 5.89 -11.50
C HIS A 18 1.26 6.10 -10.05
N LEU A 19 2.51 5.75 -9.75
CA LEU A 19 3.24 6.09 -8.52
C LEU A 19 4.61 6.64 -8.88
N SER A 20 5.11 7.62 -8.12
CA SER A 20 6.49 8.06 -8.32
C SER A 20 7.47 6.91 -8.04
N SER A 21 8.61 6.88 -8.75
CA SER A 21 9.60 5.80 -8.62
C SER A 21 10.11 5.64 -7.17
N VAL A 22 10.18 6.73 -6.41
CA VAL A 22 10.60 6.69 -5.01
C VAL A 22 9.50 6.12 -4.11
N SER A 23 8.22 6.36 -4.42
CA SER A 23 7.10 5.71 -3.72
C SER A 23 7.04 4.21 -4.01
N GLN A 24 7.29 3.80 -5.25
CA GLN A 24 7.44 2.38 -5.60
C GLN A 24 8.59 1.74 -4.80
N LEU A 25 9.76 2.40 -4.74
CA LEU A 25 10.88 1.95 -3.91
C LEU A 25 10.48 1.81 -2.43
N LEU A 26 9.78 2.79 -1.86
CA LEU A 26 9.31 2.73 -0.48
C LEU A 26 8.39 1.51 -0.25
N TRP A 27 7.50 1.24 -1.19
CA TRP A 27 6.62 0.07 -1.15
C TRP A 27 7.43 -1.24 -1.12
N TYR A 28 8.43 -1.41 -2.01
CA TYR A 28 9.29 -2.61 -2.01
C TYR A 28 10.07 -2.79 -0.69
N LYS A 29 10.50 -1.70 -0.06
CA LYS A 29 11.16 -1.77 1.26
C LYS A 29 10.19 -2.20 2.35
N LEU A 30 8.95 -1.69 2.35
CA LEU A 30 7.93 -2.04 3.32
C LEU A 30 7.51 -3.51 3.22
N ILE A 31 7.22 -4.01 2.01
CA ILE A 31 6.84 -5.43 1.82
C ILE A 31 7.98 -6.38 2.20
N SER A 32 9.24 -6.02 1.93
CA SER A 32 10.42 -6.78 2.36
C SER A 32 10.58 -6.80 3.89
N ILE A 33 10.29 -5.70 4.58
CA ILE A 33 10.26 -5.66 6.05
C ILE A 33 9.12 -6.56 6.55
N ASN A 34 7.93 -6.43 5.98
CA ASN A 34 6.76 -7.21 6.40
C ASN A 34 6.97 -8.73 6.23
N ASN A 35 7.55 -9.15 5.11
CA ASN A 35 7.92 -10.55 4.86
C ASN A 35 8.90 -11.08 5.93
N ARG A 36 9.90 -10.28 6.32
CA ARG A 36 10.85 -10.65 7.40
C ARG A 36 10.22 -10.62 8.79
N SER A 37 9.12 -9.91 8.96
CA SER A 37 8.33 -9.87 10.19
C SER A 37 7.22 -10.92 10.22
N ASN A 38 7.33 -11.99 9.41
CA ASN A 38 6.34 -13.06 9.30
C ASN A 38 4.92 -12.55 9.04
N TRP A 39 4.78 -11.52 8.21
CA TRP A 39 3.47 -10.94 7.84
C TRP A 39 2.69 -10.37 9.02
N SER A 40 3.39 -9.71 9.94
CA SER A 40 2.74 -8.96 11.03
C SER A 40 1.73 -7.98 10.47
N GLU A 41 0.53 -7.97 11.07
CA GLU A 41 -0.54 -7.05 10.67
C GLU A 41 -0.03 -5.59 10.73
N TRP A 42 0.66 -5.22 11.80
CA TRP A 42 1.29 -3.92 11.90
C TRP A 42 2.80 -4.08 12.05
N ILE A 43 3.57 -3.45 11.16
CA ILE A 43 5.02 -3.35 11.30
C ILE A 43 5.39 -2.02 11.95
N GLN A 44 6.28 -2.07 12.93
CA GLN A 44 6.83 -0.89 13.58
C GLN A 44 8.16 -0.54 12.91
N VAL A 45 8.21 0.61 12.25
CA VAL A 45 9.43 1.07 11.55
C VAL A 45 9.61 2.56 11.78
N ASP A 46 10.83 2.93 12.17
CA ASP A 46 11.20 4.33 12.34
C ASP A 46 11.26 5.06 10.98
N ASN A 47 10.76 6.31 10.94
CA ASN A 47 10.73 7.10 9.71
C ASN A 47 12.14 7.43 9.20
N GLN A 48 13.13 7.63 10.08
CA GLN A 48 14.53 7.85 9.68
C GLN A 48 15.10 6.62 8.98
N ARG A 49 14.76 5.41 9.45
CA ARG A 49 15.16 4.16 8.78
C ARG A 49 14.58 4.07 7.37
N LEU A 50 13.29 4.36 7.20
CA LEU A 50 12.65 4.34 5.88
C LEU A 50 13.24 5.41 4.95
N LYS A 51 13.44 6.62 5.46
CA LYS A 51 14.11 7.72 4.75
C LYS A 51 15.51 7.33 4.25
N ALA A 52 16.31 6.69 5.11
CA ALA A 52 17.63 6.20 4.72
C ALA A 52 17.55 5.12 3.63
N MET A 53 16.60 4.19 3.72
CA MET A 53 16.41 3.13 2.73
C MET A 53 16.03 3.64 1.33
N ILE A 54 15.32 4.77 1.25
CA ILE A 54 14.90 5.39 -0.01
C ILE A 54 15.73 6.63 -0.38
N GLN A 55 16.79 6.91 0.39
CA GLN A 55 17.71 8.03 0.18
C GLN A 55 17.03 9.42 0.15
N VAL A 56 16.05 9.62 1.04
CA VAL A 56 15.35 10.91 1.20
C VAL A 56 15.74 11.54 2.53
N SER A 57 16.29 12.74 2.50
CA SER A 57 16.69 13.47 3.71
C SER A 57 15.53 14.25 4.35
N ARG A 58 14.75 14.96 3.51
CA ARG A 58 13.69 15.88 3.92
C ARG A 58 12.42 15.16 4.37
N ASP A 59 11.89 15.57 5.52
CA ASP A 59 10.66 15.01 6.08
C ASP A 59 9.43 15.29 5.22
N ASP A 60 9.28 16.53 4.73
CA ASP A 60 8.13 16.89 3.87
C ASP A 60 8.07 16.02 2.61
N THR A 61 9.23 15.75 2.02
CA THR A 61 9.35 14.88 0.85
C THR A 61 8.96 13.46 1.19
N PHE A 62 9.47 12.92 2.31
CA PHE A 62 9.09 11.59 2.79
C PHE A 62 7.59 11.47 3.07
N ILE A 63 6.99 12.51 3.66
CA ILE A 63 5.55 12.56 3.92
C ILE A 63 4.76 12.52 2.60
N LYS A 64 5.17 13.27 1.57
CA LYS A 64 4.54 13.21 0.24
C LYS A 64 4.63 11.81 -0.38
N ILE A 65 5.82 11.22 -0.39
CA ILE A 65 6.07 9.86 -0.90
C ILE A 65 5.18 8.83 -0.19
N ARG A 66 5.15 8.85 1.14
CA ARG A 66 4.28 7.96 1.92
C ARG A 66 2.79 8.22 1.62
N ASN A 67 2.41 9.48 1.48
CA ASN A 67 1.02 9.84 1.21
C ASN A 67 0.56 9.34 -0.18
N GLU A 68 1.44 9.23 -1.17
CA GLU A 68 1.09 8.60 -2.46
C GLU A 68 0.64 7.15 -2.25
N LEU A 69 1.37 6.37 -1.44
CA LEU A 69 1.01 4.98 -1.13
C LEU A 69 -0.30 4.87 -0.33
N ILE A 70 -0.53 5.77 0.63
CA ILE A 70 -1.79 5.83 1.39
C ILE A 70 -2.96 6.22 0.46
N GLN A 71 -2.73 7.15 -0.47
CA GLN A 71 -3.75 7.60 -1.41
C GLN A 71 -4.10 6.52 -2.44
N ALA A 72 -3.11 5.71 -2.83
CA ALA A 72 -3.30 4.54 -3.68
C ALA A 72 -3.94 3.34 -2.93
N GLY A 73 -4.13 3.44 -1.60
CA GLY A 73 -4.72 2.35 -0.80
C GLY A 73 -3.79 1.15 -0.60
N LEU A 74 -2.48 1.33 -0.82
CA LEU A 74 -1.49 0.24 -0.73
C LEU A 74 -0.97 0.01 0.69
N ILE A 75 -1.03 1.04 1.53
CA ILE A 75 -0.62 0.97 2.93
C ILE A 75 -1.56 1.80 3.80
N GLU A 76 -1.62 1.44 5.07
CA GLU A 76 -2.12 2.32 6.13
C GLU A 76 -0.98 2.75 7.04
N TYR A 77 -1.15 3.92 7.65
CA TYR A 77 -0.13 4.54 8.48
C TYR A 77 -0.73 5.04 9.79
N GLN A 78 -0.08 4.67 10.89
CA GLN A 78 -0.35 5.24 12.21
C GLN A 78 0.89 5.99 12.69
N LYS A 79 0.70 7.29 12.96
CA LYS A 79 1.76 8.14 13.49
C LYS A 79 2.17 7.64 14.88
N GLY A 80 3.48 7.47 15.07
CA GLY A 80 4.06 7.17 16.37
C GLY A 80 3.87 8.32 17.37
N LYS A 81 4.12 8.02 18.65
CA LYS A 81 4.16 9.00 19.74
C LYS A 81 5.59 9.06 20.29
N LYS A 82 5.91 10.01 21.17
CA LYS A 82 7.25 10.11 21.78
C LYS A 82 7.65 8.75 22.39
N GLY A 83 8.77 8.19 21.95
CA GLY A 83 9.26 6.87 22.40
C GLY A 83 8.65 5.65 21.68
N CYS A 84 7.66 5.84 20.80
CA CYS A 84 7.01 4.77 20.05
C CYS A 84 7.12 5.02 18.54
N PRO A 85 7.78 4.13 17.77
CA PRO A 85 7.91 4.29 16.32
C PRO A 85 6.56 4.26 15.61
N SER A 86 6.53 4.83 14.41
CA SER A 86 5.36 4.77 13.52
C SER A 86 5.02 3.32 13.18
N LYS A 87 3.72 3.06 12.97
CA LYS A 87 3.23 1.76 12.50
C LYS A 87 2.75 1.86 11.07
N TYR A 88 2.99 0.79 10.31
CA TYR A 88 2.53 0.64 8.94
C TYR A 88 1.77 -0.67 8.84
N HIS A 89 0.62 -0.65 8.17
CA HIS A 89 -0.12 -1.83 7.77
C HIS A 89 -0.01 -1.95 6.26
N PHE A 90 0.31 -3.14 5.78
CA PHE A 90 0.42 -3.41 4.36
C PHE A 90 -0.91 -3.98 3.85
N VAL A 91 -1.48 -3.37 2.82
CA VAL A 91 -2.74 -3.84 2.25
C VAL A 91 -2.45 -4.90 1.19
N SER A 92 -2.78 -6.16 1.49
CA SER A 92 -2.52 -7.30 0.60
C SER A 92 -3.34 -7.22 -0.69
N PHE A 93 -2.66 -7.28 -1.83
CA PHE A 93 -3.31 -7.49 -3.13
C PHE A 93 -3.98 -8.85 -3.22
N THR A 94 -3.40 -9.88 -2.61
CA THR A 94 -4.00 -11.22 -2.58
C THR A 94 -5.37 -11.20 -1.91
N CYS A 95 -5.57 -10.38 -0.87
CA CYS A 95 -6.88 -10.19 -0.24
C CYS A 95 -7.86 -9.41 -1.12
N ILE A 96 -7.38 -8.46 -1.93
CA ILE A 96 -8.21 -7.67 -2.86
C ILE A 96 -8.68 -8.55 -4.02
N TYR A 97 -7.75 -9.29 -4.65
CA TYR A 97 -8.06 -10.13 -5.82
C TYR A 97 -8.66 -11.49 -5.43
N GLY A 98 -8.30 -12.06 -4.29
CA GLY A 98 -8.79 -13.37 -3.84
C GLY A 98 -10.27 -13.37 -3.45
N ARG A 99 -10.83 -12.22 -3.04
CA ARG A 99 -12.26 -12.08 -2.71
C ARG A 99 -13.16 -12.16 -3.94
N ASN A 100 -12.63 -11.79 -5.10
CA ASN A 100 -13.38 -11.78 -6.37
C ASN A 100 -13.35 -13.14 -7.09
N ASN A 101 -12.58 -14.12 -6.61
CA ASN A 101 -12.43 -15.44 -7.23
C ASN A 101 -13.23 -16.56 -6.53
N VAL A 102 -14.07 -16.25 -5.53
CA VAL A 102 -14.92 -17.24 -4.84
C VAL A 102 -16.34 -17.31 -5.44
N GLY A 103 -16.63 -16.54 -6.49
CA GLY A 103 -17.85 -16.67 -7.28
C GLY A 103 -17.52 -17.07 -8.72
N GLU A 104 -17.79 -18.33 -9.04
CA GLU A 104 -18.05 -18.88 -10.38
C GLU A 104 -16.95 -18.77 -11.47
N ASN A 105 -16.67 -19.94 -12.04
CA ASN A 105 -15.89 -20.19 -13.24
C ASN A 105 -16.04 -19.10 -14.32
N GLY A 106 -14.94 -18.48 -14.71
CA GLY A 106 -14.89 -17.70 -15.94
C GLY A 106 -13.77 -16.68 -15.93
N VAL A 107 -12.89 -16.78 -16.92
CA VAL A 107 -11.97 -15.70 -17.29
C VAL A 107 -12.82 -14.44 -17.51
N GLN A 108 -12.72 -13.45 -16.62
CA GLN A 108 -13.43 -12.18 -16.75
C GLN A 108 -12.46 -11.01 -16.81
N ASN A 109 -12.78 -10.10 -17.72
CA ASN A 109 -11.92 -9.05 -18.23
C ASN A 109 -11.58 -8.01 -17.15
N VAL A 110 -10.32 -7.59 -17.15
CA VAL A 110 -9.65 -6.85 -16.07
C VAL A 110 -10.12 -5.39 -15.95
N GLU A 111 -10.71 -4.85 -17.02
CA GLU A 111 -11.13 -3.45 -17.11
C GLU A 111 -12.30 -3.10 -16.16
N GLU A 112 -13.16 -4.06 -15.83
CA GLU A 112 -14.35 -3.83 -15.00
C GLU A 112 -14.01 -3.72 -13.50
N ILE A 113 -12.98 -4.44 -13.05
CA ILE A 113 -12.54 -4.51 -11.63
C ILE A 113 -11.89 -3.20 -11.16
N VAL A 114 -11.19 -2.51 -12.07
CA VAL A 114 -10.52 -1.23 -11.78
C VAL A 114 -11.56 -0.12 -11.55
N GLY A 115 -12.69 -0.17 -12.27
CA GLY A 115 -13.79 0.79 -12.13
C GLY A 115 -14.44 0.77 -10.73
N GLU A 116 -14.66 -0.43 -10.18
CA GLU A 116 -15.29 -0.62 -8.86
C GLU A 116 -14.37 -0.21 -7.70
N SER A 117 -13.07 -0.52 -7.80
CA SER A 117 -12.10 -0.16 -6.75
C SER A 117 -11.92 1.36 -6.62
N VAL A 118 -11.92 2.07 -7.76
CA VAL A 118 -11.81 3.54 -7.81
C VAL A 118 -13.07 4.22 -7.24
N SER A 119 -14.25 3.64 -7.46
CA SER A 119 -15.52 4.19 -6.96
C SER A 119 -15.67 4.00 -5.45
N ILE A 120 -15.29 2.84 -4.90
CA ILE A 120 -15.27 2.58 -3.45
C ILE A 120 -14.34 3.56 -2.72
N TYR A 121 -13.14 3.79 -3.25
CA TYR A 121 -12.18 4.72 -2.63
C TYR A 121 -12.70 6.17 -2.62
N LYS A 122 -13.31 6.64 -3.72
CA LYS A 122 -13.92 7.99 -3.80
C LYS A 122 -15.06 8.17 -2.79
N GLN A 123 -15.90 7.15 -2.58
CA GLN A 123 -16.99 7.18 -1.60
C GLN A 123 -16.48 7.30 -0.15
N SER A 124 -15.40 6.59 0.19
CA SER A 124 -14.80 6.65 1.53
C SER A 124 -14.18 8.02 1.87
N LYS A 125 -13.65 8.75 0.88
CA LYS A 125 -13.10 10.11 1.06
C LYS A 125 -14.18 11.17 1.30
N ASN A 126 -15.36 11.04 0.68
CA ASN A 126 -16.45 12.00 0.84
C ASN A 126 -17.10 11.92 2.23
N ASN A 127 -17.10 10.74 2.87
CA ASN A 127 -17.66 10.57 4.21
C ASN A 127 -16.75 11.11 5.33
N LYS A 128 -15.46 11.36 5.07
CA LYS A 128 -14.51 11.93 6.07
C LYS A 128 -14.48 13.46 6.11
N LYS A 129 -15.24 14.16 5.27
CA LYS A 129 -15.30 15.65 5.23
C LYS A 129 -16.54 16.26 5.91
N ARG A 130 -17.38 15.43 6.56
CA ARG A 130 -18.58 15.88 7.28
C ARG A 130 -18.42 15.69 8.79
N TYR A 131 -17.47 16.40 9.41
CA TYR A 131 -17.45 16.75 10.84
C TYR A 131 -16.58 17.97 11.04
#